data_AF-A0A3D9ZNJ9-F1
#
_entry.id   AF-A0A3D9ZNJ9-F1
#
_cell.length_a   1.000
_cell.length_b   1.000
_cell.length_c   1.000
_cell.angle_alpha   90.00
_cell.angle_beta   90.00
_cell.angle_gamma   90.00
#
_symmetry.space_group_name_H-M   'P 1'
#
loop_
_entity.id
_entity.type
_entity.pdbx_description
1 polymer ?
#
loop_
_entity_poly.entity_id
_entity_poly.type
_entity_poly.pdbx_seq_one_letter_code
_entity_poly.pdbx_strand_id
1 'polypeptide(L)'
;MSATIDGNAILNGLAGFMQRHRATLYELVRRNFQLLEIAALMASAHHYQSMGYAVQPANLDRRNRFIFKATTTGNPRNYSWFEVAGSGHALGWELHANLPVQSAYNHDGGIYVVDVGVIRQGTEIAPVGKRQWQAGSTDLMTLAEVKAFPVYPMLLAHFLGIVHEIAPAFLSGRVPYGFRRDKHFPPTLFSTRGLSGTSENIIKAYPSRGLRVAIVSNLDTAISMGVLDSTVSIFKMQKAR
;
A
#
# COMPACT_ATOMS: atom_id res chain seq x y z
N MET A 1 24.79 -39.06 28.68
CA MET A 1 24.04 -39.41 27.46
C MET A 1 23.49 -38.11 26.88
N SER A 2 23.96 -37.70 25.69
CA SER A 2 23.46 -36.50 25.03
C SER A 2 22.17 -36.87 24.29
N ALA A 3 21.02 -36.32 24.71
CA ALA A 3 19.77 -36.50 23.98
C ALA A 3 19.86 -35.71 22.67
N THR A 4 20.10 -36.42 21.56
CA THR A 4 20.07 -35.83 20.23
C THR A 4 18.62 -35.62 19.82
N ILE A 5 18.25 -34.37 19.54
CA ILE A 5 16.93 -34.03 19.03
C ILE A 5 16.78 -34.61 17.62
N ASP A 6 15.76 -35.45 17.42
CA ASP A 6 15.41 -35.96 16.09
C ASP A 6 14.70 -34.87 15.27
N GLY A 7 15.48 -34.21 14.40
CA GLY A 7 14.97 -33.16 13.53
C GLY A 7 13.88 -33.62 12.56
N ASN A 8 13.89 -34.89 12.13
CA ASN A 8 12.88 -35.40 11.20
C ASN A 8 11.54 -35.61 11.89
N ALA A 9 11.55 -36.12 13.13
CA ALA A 9 10.35 -36.23 13.95
C ALA A 9 9.71 -34.85 14.21
N ILE A 10 10.52 -33.82 14.47
CA ILE A 10 10.04 -32.44 14.64
C ILE A 10 9.42 -31.91 13.35
N LEU A 11 10.08 -32.06 12.20
CA LEU A 11 9.57 -31.56 10.93
C LEU A 11 8.26 -32.24 10.52
N ASN A 12 8.15 -33.56 10.72
CA ASN A 12 6.92 -34.31 10.47
C ASN A 12 5.80 -33.90 11.43
N GLY A 13 6.11 -33.74 12.72
CA GLY A 13 5.17 -33.22 13.71
C GLY A 13 4.66 -31.82 13.36
N LEU A 14 5.55 -30.95 12.91
CA LEU A 14 5.23 -29.60 12.45
C LEU A 14 4.35 -29.63 11.20
N ALA A 15 4.69 -30.43 10.18
CA ALA A 15 3.87 -30.56 8.97
C ALA A 15 2.45 -31.06 9.30
N GLY A 16 2.34 -32.05 10.19
CA GLY A 16 1.04 -32.55 10.66
C GLY A 16 0.25 -31.49 11.43
N PHE A 17 0.91 -30.71 12.29
CA PHE A 17 0.28 -29.57 12.99
C PHE A 17 -0.19 -28.50 12.01
N MET A 18 0.65 -28.11 11.05
CA MET A 18 0.32 -27.11 10.04
C MET A 18 -0.87 -27.53 9.18
N GLN A 19 -0.98 -28.81 8.80
CA GLN A 19 -2.14 -29.30 8.05
C GLN A 19 -3.42 -29.23 8.87
N ARG A 20 -3.40 -29.70 10.13
CA ARG A 20 -4.58 -29.66 11.02
C ARG A 20 -5.08 -28.24 11.30
N HIS A 21 -4.16 -27.27 11.40
CA HIS A 21 -4.48 -25.88 11.72
C HIS A 21 -4.38 -24.94 10.51
N ARG A 22 -4.35 -25.47 9.29
CA ARG A 22 -4.09 -24.70 8.05
C ARG A 22 -5.01 -23.49 7.91
N ALA A 23 -6.30 -23.63 8.20
CA ALA A 23 -7.27 -22.55 8.07
C ALA A 23 -6.97 -21.39 9.04
N THR A 24 -6.68 -21.71 10.30
CA THR A 24 -6.33 -20.71 11.32
C THR A 24 -5.00 -20.02 10.99
N LEU A 25 -3.98 -20.79 10.61
CA LEU A 25 -2.68 -20.24 10.21
C LEU A 25 -2.80 -19.35 8.97
N TYR A 26 -3.61 -19.75 7.99
CA TYR A 26 -3.89 -18.95 6.81
C TYR A 26 -4.57 -17.61 7.17
N GLU A 27 -5.56 -17.62 8.06
CA GLU A 27 -6.22 -16.40 8.52
C GLU A 27 -5.26 -15.47 9.29
N LEU A 28 -4.34 -16.02 10.09
CA LEU A 28 -3.33 -15.23 10.80
C LEU A 28 -2.38 -14.53 9.83
N VAL A 29 -1.85 -15.26 8.84
CA VAL A 29 -0.98 -14.68 7.81
C VAL A 29 -1.73 -13.61 7.02
N ARG A 30 -2.97 -13.88 6.60
CA ARG A 30 -3.82 -12.93 5.86
C ARG A 30 -4.03 -11.63 6.64
N ARG A 31 -4.34 -11.74 7.94
CA ARG A 31 -4.49 -10.56 8.82
C ARG A 31 -3.18 -9.78 8.95
N ASN A 32 -2.05 -10.45 8.99
CA ASN A 32 -0.75 -9.78 9.07
C ASN A 32 -0.52 -8.90 7.83
N PHE A 33 -0.78 -9.41 6.62
CA PHE A 33 -0.69 -8.59 5.40
C PHE A 33 -1.64 -7.40 5.41
N GLN A 34 -2.88 -7.59 5.88
CA GLN A 34 -3.86 -6.51 5.99
C GLN A 34 -3.38 -5.40 6.95
N LEU A 35 -2.70 -5.75 8.04
CA LEU A 35 -2.12 -4.75 8.94
C LEU A 35 -1.04 -3.91 8.25
N LEU A 36 -0.28 -4.49 7.33
CA LEU A 36 0.73 -3.76 6.57
C LEU A 36 0.10 -2.77 5.57
N GLU A 37 -0.95 -3.19 4.88
CA GLU A 37 -1.73 -2.31 3.98
C GLU A 37 -2.36 -1.15 4.78
N ILE A 38 -2.93 -1.44 5.95
CA ILE A 38 -3.47 -0.42 6.87
C ILE A 38 -2.36 0.56 7.28
N ALA A 39 -1.19 0.04 7.68
CA ALA A 39 -0.08 0.86 8.12
C ALA A 39 0.45 1.77 7.00
N ALA A 40 0.55 1.28 5.76
CA ALA A 40 0.94 2.10 4.62
C ALA A 40 -0.08 3.18 4.29
N LEU A 41 -1.39 2.86 4.39
CA LEU A 41 -2.46 3.85 4.24
C LEU A 41 -2.36 4.94 5.33
N MET A 42 -2.16 4.56 6.59
CA MET A 42 -2.02 5.50 7.70
C MET A 42 -0.75 6.34 7.58
N ALA A 43 0.38 5.76 7.19
CA ALA A 43 1.62 6.48 6.95
C ALA A 43 1.44 7.53 5.83
N SER A 44 0.75 7.15 4.75
CA SER A 44 0.40 8.07 3.66
C SER A 44 -0.51 9.19 4.13
N ALA A 45 -1.54 8.90 4.92
CA ALA A 45 -2.43 9.90 5.52
C ALA A 45 -1.67 10.86 6.44
N HIS A 46 -0.79 10.32 7.29
CA HIS A 46 0.04 11.09 8.21
C HIS A 46 1.03 11.99 7.49
N HIS A 47 1.60 11.55 6.36
CA HIS A 47 2.41 12.40 5.48
C HIS A 47 1.64 13.67 5.11
N TYR A 48 0.40 13.56 4.60
CA TYR A 48 -0.39 14.75 4.25
C TYR A 48 -0.73 15.62 5.47
N GLN A 49 -1.05 15.03 6.62
CA GLN A 49 -1.23 15.80 7.86
C GLN A 49 0.02 16.60 8.22
N SER A 50 1.20 15.98 8.15
CA SER A 50 2.48 16.64 8.42
C SER A 50 2.81 17.78 7.45
N MET A 51 2.24 17.74 6.24
CA MET A 51 2.37 18.79 5.23
C MET A 51 1.33 19.91 5.35
N GLY A 52 0.48 19.86 6.40
CA GLY A 52 -0.51 20.88 6.73
C GLY A 52 -1.91 20.65 6.14
N TYR A 53 -2.17 19.48 5.56
CA TYR A 53 -3.50 19.13 5.06
C TYR A 53 -4.42 18.65 6.20
N ALA A 54 -5.70 18.98 6.11
CA ALA A 54 -6.73 18.34 6.88
C ALA A 54 -7.06 16.99 6.24
N VAL A 55 -6.87 15.90 7.00
CA VAL A 55 -7.13 14.53 6.54
C VAL A 55 -8.28 13.96 7.34
N GLN A 56 -9.37 13.60 6.67
CA GLN A 56 -10.58 13.09 7.30
C GLN A 56 -10.99 11.74 6.71
N PRO A 57 -11.34 10.74 7.55
CA PRO A 57 -11.89 9.48 7.05
C PRO A 57 -13.28 9.76 6.46
N ALA A 58 -13.51 9.37 5.22
CA ALA A 58 -14.78 9.68 4.55
C ALA A 58 -15.79 8.51 4.59
N ASN A 59 -15.31 7.28 4.74
CA ASN A 59 -16.16 6.07 4.74
C ASN A 59 -16.43 5.53 6.17
N LEU A 60 -17.08 6.34 7.01
CA LEU A 60 -17.47 5.93 8.34
C LEU A 60 -18.75 5.08 8.34
N ASP A 61 -18.81 4.04 9.18
CA ASP A 61 -20.05 3.30 9.42
C ASP A 61 -21.03 4.09 10.31
N ARG A 62 -22.24 3.56 10.52
CA ARG A 62 -23.27 4.18 11.37
C ARG A 62 -22.82 4.42 12.84
N ARG A 63 -21.68 3.86 13.26
CA ARG A 63 -21.09 4.03 14.60
C ARG A 63 -19.81 4.86 14.54
N ASN A 64 -19.59 5.64 13.48
CA ASN A 64 -18.40 6.45 13.24
C ASN A 64 -17.08 5.65 13.21
N ARG A 65 -17.13 4.38 12.80
CA ARG A 65 -15.91 3.57 12.66
C ARG A 65 -15.45 3.54 11.22
N PHE A 66 -14.14 3.66 11.03
CA PHE A 66 -13.53 3.54 9.71
C PHE A 66 -13.69 2.11 9.17
N ILE A 67 -14.23 1.99 7.96
CA ILE A 67 -14.46 0.69 7.32
C ILE A 67 -13.22 0.33 6.48
N PHE A 68 -12.41 -0.61 6.96
CA PHE A 68 -11.29 -1.13 6.19
C PHE A 68 -11.70 -2.33 5.33
N LYS A 69 -11.30 -2.31 4.06
CA LYS A 69 -11.62 -3.28 3.03
C LYS A 69 -10.61 -4.40 3.09
N ALA A 70 -11.07 -5.60 3.43
CA ALA A 70 -10.21 -6.78 3.55
C ALA A 70 -9.98 -7.51 2.21
N THR A 71 -10.44 -6.96 1.09
CA THR A 71 -10.51 -7.59 -0.24
C THR A 71 -10.30 -6.56 -1.36
N THR A 72 -9.87 -7.00 -2.54
CA THR A 72 -9.65 -6.10 -3.69
C THR A 72 -10.94 -5.72 -4.45
N THR A 73 -12.04 -6.46 -4.28
CA THR A 73 -13.30 -6.27 -5.05
C THR A 73 -14.27 -5.25 -4.41
N GLY A 74 -15.02 -4.52 -5.23
CA GLY A 74 -16.02 -3.53 -4.78
C GLY A 74 -15.54 -2.08 -4.90
N ASN A 75 -16.49 -1.13 -4.95
CA ASN A 75 -16.21 0.29 -5.21
C ASN A 75 -15.25 0.87 -4.14
N PRO A 76 -14.07 1.38 -4.51
CA PRO A 76 -13.13 2.02 -3.58
C PRO A 76 -13.77 3.12 -2.72
N ARG A 77 -14.68 3.94 -3.26
CA ARG A 77 -15.34 5.01 -2.48
C ARG A 77 -16.25 4.52 -1.35
N ASN A 78 -16.57 3.22 -1.31
CA ASN A 78 -17.33 2.66 -0.20
C ASN A 78 -16.44 2.22 0.97
N TYR A 79 -15.12 2.16 0.79
CA TYR A 79 -14.22 1.54 1.77
C TYR A 79 -12.81 2.15 1.77
N SER A 80 -12.19 2.23 2.94
CA SER A 80 -10.76 2.53 3.15
C SER A 80 -10.23 3.77 2.44
N TRP A 81 -10.89 4.93 2.60
CA TRP A 81 -10.38 6.16 1.99
C TRP A 81 -10.51 7.41 2.86
N PHE A 82 -9.59 8.34 2.62
CA PHE A 82 -9.50 9.62 3.28
C PHE A 82 -9.69 10.75 2.28
N GLU A 83 -10.45 11.76 2.70
CA GLU A 83 -10.43 13.06 2.06
C GLU A 83 -9.25 13.87 2.61
N VAL A 84 -8.51 14.51 1.70
CA VAL A 84 -7.36 15.35 2.02
C VAL A 84 -7.64 16.75 1.50
N ALA A 85 -8.12 17.62 2.38
CA ALA A 85 -8.42 19.01 2.10
C ALA A 85 -7.22 19.89 2.50
N GLY A 86 -6.76 20.76 1.59
CA GLY A 86 -5.73 21.73 1.95
C GLY A 86 -6.33 22.93 2.65
N SER A 87 -5.74 23.36 3.76
CA SER A 87 -6.02 24.67 4.34
C SER A 87 -5.54 25.75 3.35
N GLY A 88 -6.48 26.32 2.56
CA GLY A 88 -6.16 27.32 1.54
C GLY A 88 -5.62 26.76 0.20
N HIS A 89 -5.79 25.46 -0.08
CA HIS A 89 -5.46 24.91 -1.41
C HIS A 89 -6.73 24.70 -2.24
N ALA A 90 -6.70 25.15 -3.51
CA ALA A 90 -7.85 25.07 -4.42
C ALA A 90 -8.16 23.63 -4.91
N LEU A 91 -7.25 22.68 -4.68
CA LEU A 91 -7.38 21.28 -5.10
C LEU A 91 -7.28 20.38 -3.85
N GLY A 92 -8.31 19.57 -3.64
CA GLY A 92 -8.30 18.47 -2.68
C GLY A 92 -7.83 17.15 -3.31
N TRP A 93 -7.56 16.17 -2.46
CA TRP A 93 -7.12 14.82 -2.86
C TRP A 93 -7.93 13.75 -2.14
N GLU A 94 -7.93 12.55 -2.71
CA GLU A 94 -8.49 11.36 -2.07
C GLU A 94 -7.40 10.29 -1.94
N LEU A 95 -7.23 9.75 -0.74
CA LEU A 95 -6.32 8.65 -0.44
C LEU A 95 -7.13 7.36 -0.35
N HIS A 96 -6.90 6.40 -1.23
CA HIS A 96 -7.64 5.14 -1.29
C HIS A 96 -6.72 3.95 -1.05
N ALA A 97 -7.16 2.97 -0.27
CA ALA A 97 -6.52 1.65 -0.25
C ALA A 97 -7.04 0.76 -1.38
N ASN A 98 -6.19 -0.14 -1.89
CA ASN A 98 -6.55 -1.10 -2.94
C ASN A 98 -7.21 -0.42 -4.15
N LEU A 99 -6.61 0.67 -4.64
CA LEU A 99 -7.15 1.49 -5.72
C LEU A 99 -6.80 0.86 -7.08
N PRO A 100 -7.78 0.46 -7.90
CA PRO A 100 -7.50 0.04 -9.27
C PRO A 100 -7.25 1.26 -10.16
N VAL A 101 -6.15 1.24 -10.90
CA VAL A 101 -5.73 2.31 -11.79
C VAL A 101 -5.50 1.75 -13.19
N GLN A 102 -6.03 2.45 -14.19
CA GLN A 102 -5.82 2.11 -15.59
C GLN A 102 -4.35 2.34 -15.99
N SER A 103 -3.82 1.51 -16.89
CA SER A 103 -2.52 1.73 -17.55
C SER A 103 -2.38 3.17 -18.07
N ALA A 104 -1.21 3.78 -17.86
CA ALA A 104 -0.85 5.10 -18.36
C ALA A 104 -0.72 5.13 -19.90
N TYR A 105 -0.54 3.97 -20.52
CA TYR A 105 -0.37 3.88 -21.96
C TYR A 105 -1.67 3.66 -22.73
N ASN A 106 -2.80 3.39 -22.04
CA ASN A 106 -4.17 3.36 -22.57
C ASN A 106 -4.39 2.54 -23.87
N HIS A 107 -3.58 1.51 -24.13
CA HIS A 107 -3.68 0.67 -25.34
C HIS A 107 -3.83 -0.83 -25.04
N ASP A 108 -3.59 -1.25 -23.80
CA ASP A 108 -3.57 -2.66 -23.37
C ASP A 108 -4.78 -3.07 -22.54
N GLY A 109 -5.57 -2.10 -22.05
CA GLY A 109 -6.68 -2.34 -21.11
C GLY A 109 -6.21 -2.80 -19.72
N GLY A 110 -4.93 -2.64 -19.39
CA GLY A 110 -4.35 -3.07 -18.13
C GLY A 110 -4.92 -2.29 -16.94
N ILE A 111 -5.27 -2.99 -15.87
CA ILE A 111 -5.72 -2.41 -14.59
C ILE A 111 -4.84 -2.94 -13.47
N TYR A 112 -4.18 -2.02 -12.78
CA TYR A 112 -3.24 -2.31 -11.70
C TYR A 112 -3.85 -1.85 -10.39
N VAL A 113 -3.98 -2.75 -9.41
CA VAL A 113 -4.51 -2.41 -8.09
C VAL A 113 -3.34 -2.05 -7.20
N VAL A 114 -3.22 -0.76 -6.85
CA VAL A 114 -2.18 -0.29 -5.93
C VAL A 114 -2.65 -0.41 -4.49
N ASP A 115 -1.73 -0.75 -3.59
CA ASP A 115 -2.05 -0.91 -2.16
C ASP A 115 -2.55 0.42 -1.56
N VAL A 116 -1.93 1.54 -1.96
CA VAL A 116 -2.41 2.90 -1.70
C VAL A 116 -2.33 3.74 -2.97
N GLY A 117 -3.40 4.43 -3.33
CA GLY A 117 -3.43 5.38 -4.44
C GLY A 117 -3.92 6.76 -3.98
N VAL A 118 -3.29 7.82 -4.49
CA VAL A 118 -3.71 9.20 -4.27
C VAL A 118 -4.22 9.78 -5.57
N ILE A 119 -5.47 10.22 -5.59
CA ILE A 119 -6.11 10.81 -6.78
C ILE A 119 -6.59 12.22 -6.50
N ARG A 120 -6.89 12.98 -7.56
CA ARG A 120 -7.56 14.28 -7.41
C ARG A 120 -8.94 14.10 -6.78
N GLN A 121 -9.35 15.06 -5.96
CA GLN A 121 -10.72 15.06 -5.46
C GLN A 121 -11.71 15.17 -6.61
N GLY A 122 -12.77 14.37 -6.55
CA GLY A 122 -13.79 14.33 -7.60
C GLY A 122 -13.40 13.49 -8.82
N THR A 123 -12.22 12.85 -8.82
CA THR A 123 -11.86 11.87 -9.86
C THR A 123 -12.89 10.75 -9.91
N GLU A 124 -13.39 10.47 -11.10
CA GLU A 124 -14.30 9.37 -11.34
C GLU A 124 -13.56 8.04 -11.16
N ILE A 125 -14.16 7.15 -10.36
CA ILE A 125 -13.75 5.75 -10.30
C ILE A 125 -14.84 4.95 -11.01
N ALA A 126 -14.62 4.69 -12.29
CA ALA A 126 -15.64 4.16 -13.20
C ALA A 126 -15.75 2.63 -13.10
N PRO A 127 -16.95 2.05 -13.22
CA PRO A 127 -17.11 0.61 -13.37
C PRO A 127 -16.71 0.16 -14.78
N VAL A 128 -15.87 -0.87 -14.88
CA VAL A 128 -15.46 -1.48 -16.16
C VAL A 128 -15.98 -2.89 -16.37
N GLY A 129 -16.69 -3.42 -15.38
CA GLY A 129 -17.32 -4.72 -15.43
C GLY A 129 -18.18 -4.97 -14.20
N LYS A 130 -18.76 -6.16 -14.07
CA LYS A 130 -19.74 -6.48 -13.00
C LYS A 130 -19.22 -6.24 -11.57
N ARG A 131 -17.90 -6.20 -11.35
CA ARG A 131 -17.25 -5.99 -10.03
C ARG A 131 -15.89 -5.30 -10.10
N GLN A 132 -15.55 -4.72 -11.24
CA GLN A 132 -14.26 -4.07 -11.47
C GLN A 132 -14.47 -2.58 -11.64
N TRP A 133 -13.54 -1.83 -11.08
CA TRP A 133 -13.53 -0.37 -11.02
C TRP A 133 -12.18 0.10 -11.53
N GLN A 134 -12.06 1.33 -12.00
CA GLN A 134 -10.77 1.94 -12.33
C GLN A 134 -10.81 3.46 -12.15
N ALA A 135 -9.71 4.02 -11.65
CA ALA A 135 -9.39 5.43 -11.80
C ALA A 135 -8.48 5.64 -13.02
N GLY A 136 -8.55 6.82 -13.64
CA GLY A 136 -7.63 7.20 -14.70
C GLY A 136 -6.23 7.45 -14.16
N SER A 137 -5.20 6.96 -14.86
CA SER A 137 -3.79 7.21 -14.52
C SER A 137 -3.39 8.68 -14.54
N THR A 138 -4.05 9.51 -15.36
CA THR A 138 -3.84 10.97 -15.43
C THR A 138 -4.30 11.71 -14.18
N ASP A 139 -5.15 11.08 -13.38
CA ASP A 139 -5.64 11.59 -12.10
C ASP A 139 -4.88 11.02 -10.89
N LEU A 140 -4.06 9.99 -11.11
CA LEU A 140 -3.18 9.43 -10.09
C LEU A 140 -2.03 10.40 -9.81
N MET A 141 -2.02 10.96 -8.60
CA MET A 141 -0.99 11.86 -8.12
C MET A 141 0.25 11.12 -7.64
N THR A 142 0.05 10.05 -6.87
CA THR A 142 1.12 9.16 -6.39
C THR A 142 0.52 7.84 -5.90
N LEU A 143 1.37 6.87 -5.59
CA LEU A 143 0.98 5.53 -5.15
C LEU A 143 1.96 4.98 -4.11
N ALA A 144 1.51 3.99 -3.36
CA ALA A 144 2.39 3.14 -2.59
C ALA A 144 2.05 1.66 -2.77
N GLU A 145 3.11 0.85 -2.75
CA GLU A 145 3.08 -0.62 -2.75
C GLU A 145 3.66 -1.13 -1.44
N VAL A 146 3.14 -2.23 -0.93
CA VAL A 146 3.54 -2.84 0.34
C VAL A 146 3.92 -4.29 0.09
N LYS A 147 5.09 -4.71 0.61
CA LYS A 147 5.56 -6.09 0.45
C LYS A 147 6.19 -6.62 1.74
N ALA A 148 5.80 -7.82 2.15
CA ALA A 148 6.26 -8.46 3.39
C ALA A 148 7.60 -9.23 3.25
N PHE A 149 8.53 -8.70 2.45
CA PHE A 149 9.82 -9.35 2.17
C PHE A 149 10.95 -8.31 2.19
N PRO A 150 12.22 -8.73 2.44
CA PRO A 150 13.36 -7.82 2.34
C PRO A 150 13.41 -7.13 0.98
N VAL A 151 13.99 -5.94 0.91
CA VAL A 151 14.17 -5.27 -0.38
C VAL A 151 15.36 -5.87 -1.12
N TYR A 152 15.11 -6.49 -2.27
CA TYR A 152 16.12 -7.09 -3.15
C TYR A 152 16.00 -6.53 -4.58
N PRO A 153 17.05 -6.64 -5.43
CA PRO A 153 17.08 -6.00 -6.75
C PRO A 153 15.89 -6.32 -7.66
N MET A 154 15.41 -7.56 -7.65
CA MET A 154 14.25 -7.95 -8.46
C MET A 154 12.93 -7.38 -7.92
N LEU A 155 12.78 -7.23 -6.61
CA LEU A 155 11.61 -6.54 -6.05
C LEU A 155 11.59 -5.07 -6.45
N LEU A 156 12.76 -4.43 -6.42
CA LEU A 156 12.92 -3.07 -6.91
C LEU A 156 12.54 -2.97 -8.40
N ALA A 157 13.01 -3.89 -9.24
CA ALA A 157 12.65 -3.94 -10.65
C ALA A 157 11.14 -4.15 -10.87
N HIS A 158 10.49 -5.04 -10.11
CA HIS A 158 9.04 -5.21 -10.15
C HIS A 158 8.29 -3.94 -9.77
N PHE A 159 8.70 -3.28 -8.69
CA PHE A 159 8.08 -2.03 -8.27
C PHE A 159 8.22 -0.93 -9.33
N LEU A 160 9.42 -0.79 -9.92
CA LEU A 160 9.62 0.13 -11.04
C LEU A 160 8.77 -0.26 -12.25
N GLY A 161 8.56 -1.56 -12.50
CA GLY A 161 7.63 -2.04 -13.52
C GLY A 161 6.19 -1.57 -13.28
N ILE A 162 5.69 -1.65 -12.04
CA ILE A 162 4.37 -1.10 -11.70
C ILE A 162 4.35 0.42 -11.97
N VAL A 163 5.35 1.16 -11.47
CA VAL A 163 5.42 2.62 -11.69
C VAL A 163 5.52 2.98 -13.18
N HIS A 164 6.21 2.17 -13.99
CA HIS A 164 6.28 2.34 -15.43
C HIS A 164 4.89 2.26 -16.05
N GLU A 165 4.10 1.26 -15.67
CA GLU A 165 2.79 0.99 -16.26
C GLU A 165 1.73 2.05 -15.91
N ILE A 166 1.73 2.60 -14.69
CA ILE A 166 0.65 3.50 -14.24
C ILE A 166 1.08 4.92 -13.89
N ALA A 167 2.38 5.18 -13.70
CA ALA A 167 2.89 6.51 -13.36
C ALA A 167 4.29 6.79 -13.98
N PRO A 168 4.48 6.60 -15.31
CA PRO A 168 5.80 6.62 -15.96
C PRO A 168 6.53 7.97 -15.86
N ALA A 169 5.82 9.06 -15.57
CA ALA A 169 6.42 10.37 -15.35
C ALA A 169 7.53 10.33 -14.30
N PHE A 170 7.34 9.55 -13.22
CA PHE A 170 8.33 9.42 -12.14
C PHE A 170 9.61 8.69 -12.54
N LEU A 171 9.61 7.93 -13.65
CA LEU A 171 10.79 7.22 -14.14
C LEU A 171 11.56 8.00 -15.21
N SER A 172 10.99 9.10 -15.70
CA SER A 172 11.60 9.96 -16.73
C SER A 172 12.09 11.30 -16.17
N GLY A 173 12.21 11.42 -14.85
CA GLY A 173 12.56 12.67 -14.17
C GLY A 173 11.45 13.73 -14.17
N ARG A 174 10.29 13.44 -14.77
CA ARG A 174 9.08 14.27 -14.77
C ARG A 174 8.23 13.97 -13.54
N VAL A 175 7.12 14.68 -13.38
CA VAL A 175 6.10 14.43 -12.36
C VAL A 175 4.71 14.69 -12.95
N PRO A 176 3.63 14.07 -12.42
CA PRO A 176 2.27 14.35 -12.86
C PRO A 176 1.87 15.82 -12.73
N TYR A 177 0.92 16.28 -13.54
CA TYR A 177 0.37 17.64 -13.43
C TYR A 177 -0.26 17.86 -12.05
N GLY A 178 0.12 18.95 -11.38
CA GLY A 178 -0.30 19.26 -10.00
C GLY A 178 0.58 18.62 -8.93
N PHE A 179 1.57 17.79 -9.28
CA PHE A 179 2.48 17.20 -8.31
C PHE A 179 3.46 18.25 -7.76
N ARG A 180 3.34 18.48 -6.46
CA ARG A 180 4.23 19.32 -5.67
C ARG A 180 5.14 18.46 -4.79
N ARG A 181 6.46 18.55 -5.01
CA ARG A 181 7.46 17.73 -4.29
C ARG A 181 7.51 17.99 -2.78
N ASP A 182 7.12 19.18 -2.36
CA ASP A 182 7.02 19.59 -0.96
C ASP A 182 5.70 19.17 -0.31
N LYS A 183 4.77 18.57 -1.05
CA LYS A 183 3.43 18.21 -0.57
C LYS A 183 3.08 16.74 -0.76
N HIS A 184 3.48 16.16 -1.89
CA HIS A 184 3.22 14.76 -2.23
C HIS A 184 4.48 13.91 -2.08
N PHE A 185 4.32 12.69 -1.58
CA PHE A 185 5.39 11.70 -1.65
C PHE A 185 5.50 11.12 -3.08
N PRO A 186 6.70 10.75 -3.56
CA PRO A 186 6.85 10.04 -4.84
C PRO A 186 6.34 8.59 -4.70
N PRO A 187 6.12 7.83 -5.79
CA PRO A 187 5.76 6.42 -5.70
C PRO A 187 6.65 5.69 -4.69
N THR A 188 6.03 5.03 -3.72
CA THR A 188 6.74 4.50 -2.54
C THR A 188 6.57 2.98 -2.41
N LEU A 189 7.67 2.26 -2.24
CA LEU A 189 7.64 0.86 -1.81
C LEU A 189 7.87 0.77 -0.31
N PHE A 190 6.85 0.32 0.42
CA PHE A 190 6.97 -0.09 1.81
C PHE A 190 7.37 -1.56 1.91
N SER A 191 8.35 -1.85 2.77
CA SER A 191 8.78 -3.20 3.09
C SER A 191 8.85 -3.41 4.60
N THR A 192 8.47 -4.61 5.04
CA THR A 192 8.60 -5.05 6.44
C THR A 192 10.01 -5.45 6.83
N ARG A 193 10.98 -5.48 5.92
CA ARG A 193 12.32 -5.97 6.26
C ARG A 193 13.38 -5.05 5.67
N GLY A 194 14.60 -5.21 6.18
CA GLY A 194 15.74 -4.42 5.76
C GLY A 194 16.07 -4.54 4.28
N LEU A 195 17.02 -3.71 3.87
CA LEU A 195 17.59 -3.74 2.53
C LEU A 195 18.57 -4.91 2.42
N SER A 196 18.59 -5.56 1.26
CA SER A 196 19.74 -6.41 0.91
C SER A 196 20.94 -5.51 0.54
N GLY A 197 22.17 -5.97 0.80
CA GLY A 197 23.36 -5.12 0.63
C GLY A 197 23.54 -4.54 -0.78
N THR A 198 23.09 -5.25 -1.83
CA THR A 198 23.15 -4.74 -3.21
C THR A 198 22.01 -3.76 -3.53
N SER A 199 20.85 -3.89 -2.87
CA SER A 199 19.71 -3.00 -3.07
C SER A 199 20.00 -1.57 -2.62
N GLU A 200 20.80 -1.37 -1.58
CA GLU A 200 21.19 -0.02 -1.15
C GLU A 200 21.90 0.79 -2.24
N ASN A 201 22.85 0.15 -2.93
CA ASN A 201 23.61 0.81 -3.99
C ASN A 201 22.71 1.15 -5.19
N ILE A 202 21.75 0.27 -5.50
CA ILE A 202 20.76 0.52 -6.55
C ILE A 202 19.89 1.72 -6.21
N ILE A 203 19.36 1.76 -4.98
CA ILE A 203 18.49 2.85 -4.50
C ILE A 203 19.24 4.18 -4.49
N LYS A 204 20.49 4.22 -4.01
CA LYS A 204 21.35 5.42 -4.02
C LYS A 204 21.58 5.95 -5.44
N ALA A 205 21.58 5.09 -6.46
CA ALA A 205 21.76 5.47 -7.86
C ALA A 205 20.46 5.90 -8.57
N TYR A 206 19.28 5.80 -7.94
CA TYR A 206 18.02 6.20 -8.56
C TYR A 206 17.94 7.68 -8.93
N PRO A 207 18.31 8.63 -8.06
CA PRO A 207 18.26 10.05 -8.40
C PRO A 207 19.12 10.40 -9.61
N SER A 208 20.32 9.82 -9.73
CA SER A 208 21.22 10.07 -10.87
C SER A 208 20.72 9.46 -12.18
N ARG A 209 19.80 8.48 -12.11
CA ARG A 209 19.10 7.90 -13.26
C ARG A 209 17.78 8.62 -13.57
N GLY A 210 17.45 9.69 -12.85
CA GLY A 210 16.18 10.41 -12.99
C GLY A 210 14.96 9.67 -12.41
N LEU A 211 15.17 8.59 -11.65
CA LEU A 211 14.10 7.82 -11.03
C LEU A 211 13.66 8.49 -9.73
N ARG A 212 12.38 8.89 -9.68
CA ARG A 212 11.75 9.56 -8.53
C ARG A 212 10.82 8.60 -7.81
N VAL A 213 11.41 7.73 -6.99
CA VAL A 213 10.68 6.79 -6.15
C VAL A 213 11.26 6.79 -4.75
N ALA A 214 10.49 6.36 -3.76
CA ALA A 214 10.96 6.18 -2.39
C ALA A 214 10.86 4.72 -1.97
N ILE A 215 11.79 4.29 -1.11
CA ILE A 215 11.80 2.96 -0.51
C ILE A 215 11.82 3.14 1.00
N VAL A 216 10.82 2.59 1.69
CA VAL A 216 10.70 2.64 3.15
C VAL A 216 10.75 1.20 3.66
N SER A 217 11.83 0.84 4.33
CA SER A 217 12.03 -0.49 4.92
C SER A 217 11.66 -0.52 6.41
N ASN A 218 11.57 -1.74 6.98
CA ASN A 218 11.31 -1.99 8.40
C ASN A 218 9.96 -1.42 8.92
N LEU A 219 8.92 -1.45 8.07
CA LEU A 219 7.58 -0.99 8.45
C LEU A 219 7.00 -1.76 9.65
N ASP A 220 7.30 -3.05 9.77
CA ASP A 220 6.88 -3.92 10.87
C ASP A 220 7.43 -3.48 12.23
N THR A 221 8.64 -2.96 12.26
CA THR A 221 9.31 -2.44 13.45
C THR A 221 8.60 -1.18 13.93
N ALA A 222 8.26 -0.28 12.99
CA ALA A 222 7.47 0.92 13.29
C ALA A 222 6.07 0.57 13.83
N ILE A 223 5.39 -0.41 13.22
CA ILE A 223 4.09 -0.91 13.69
C ILE A 223 4.22 -1.48 15.11
N SER A 224 5.23 -2.34 15.34
CA SER A 224 5.42 -3.02 16.62
C SER A 224 5.71 -2.01 17.76
N MET A 225 6.48 -0.97 17.48
CA MET A 225 6.74 0.12 18.43
C MET A 225 5.48 0.94 18.74
N GLY A 226 4.62 1.20 17.75
CA GLY A 226 3.36 1.96 17.96
C GLY A 226 2.23 1.16 18.62
N VAL A 227 2.16 -0.16 18.42
CA VAL A 227 1.14 -1.04 19.03
C VAL A 227 1.36 -1.23 20.53
N LEU A 228 2.60 -1.11 21.02
CA LEU A 228 2.91 -1.16 22.44
C LEU A 228 2.39 0.06 23.23
N ASP A 229 1.95 1.12 22.54
CA ASP A 229 1.61 2.42 23.14
C ASP A 229 0.11 2.77 23.09
N SER A 230 -0.78 1.92 22.56
CA SER A 230 -2.23 2.24 22.56
C SER A 230 -3.20 1.04 22.51
N THR A 231 -4.28 1.15 23.29
CA THR A 231 -5.43 0.24 23.30
C THR A 231 -6.35 0.57 22.11
N VAL A 232 -6.30 -0.20 21.01
CA VAL A 232 -7.04 0.15 19.78
C VAL A 232 -8.32 -0.67 19.60
N SER A 233 -9.48 0.00 19.64
CA SER A 233 -10.80 -0.47 19.18
C SER A 233 -11.43 0.50 18.16
N ILE A 234 -10.67 0.93 17.14
CA ILE A 234 -11.09 1.98 16.19
C ILE A 234 -11.43 1.44 14.78
N PHE A 235 -10.99 0.23 14.43
CA PHE A 235 -11.16 -0.34 13.09
C PHE A 235 -12.24 -1.43 13.04
N LYS A 236 -13.08 -1.39 11.99
CA LYS A 236 -13.94 -2.50 11.62
C LYS A 236 -13.50 -3.06 10.27
N MET A 237 -13.01 -4.30 10.26
CA MET A 237 -12.74 -5.01 9.01
C MET A 237 -14.03 -5.57 8.42
N GLN A 238 -14.25 -5.37 7.12
CA GLN A 238 -15.42 -5.89 6.42
C GLN A 238 -14.99 -6.57 5.10
N LYS A 239 -15.55 -7.76 4.84
CA LYS A 239 -15.48 -8.36 3.50
C LYS A 239 -16.43 -7.61 2.57
N ALA A 240 -15.97 -7.23 1.38
CA ALA A 240 -16.85 -6.67 0.36
C ALA A 240 -17.92 -7.72 -0.03
N ARG A 241 -19.18 -7.28 -0.17
CA ARG A 241 -20.28 -8.08 -0.71
C ARG A 241 -20.42 -7.83 -2.21
#